data_AF-W9LHF8-F1
#
_entry.id   AF-W9LHF8-F1
#
_cell.length_a   1.000
_cell.length_b   1.000
_cell.length_c   1.000
_cell.angle_alpha   90.00
_cell.angle_beta   90.00
_cell.angle_gamma   90.00
#
_symmetry.space_group_name_H-M   'P 1'
#
loop_
_entity.id
_entity.type
_entity.pdbx_description
1 polymer ?
#
loop_
_entity_poly.entity_id
_entity_poly.type
_entity_poly.pdbx_seq_one_letter_code
_entity_poly.pdbx_strand_id
1 'polypeptide(L)'
;MKWLQGSLEYTKAYQAWLEWFVSSEVALAKSCRQIIQDFDELIRQASERRRFIVTSDGQVGFGPGGAEKGDVVVVIPGGKIPYFLRRVGHSDCGVRRYHLLGNAFINGAMAGEKVDPSTSELTKIVIV
;
A
#
# COMPACT_ATOMS: atom_id res chain seq x y z
N MET A 1 -14.56 -5.70 10.33
CA MET A 1 -13.31 -6.44 10.54
C MET A 1 -12.17 -5.43 10.75
N LYS A 2 -11.95 -5.04 12.02
CA LYS A 2 -10.76 -4.29 12.45
C LYS A 2 -9.68 -5.33 12.71
N TRP A 3 -8.58 -5.27 11.97
CA TRP A 3 -7.42 -6.10 12.28
C TRP A 3 -6.81 -5.52 13.55
N LEU A 4 -6.79 -6.30 14.64
CA LEU A 4 -6.09 -5.91 15.86
C LEU A 4 -4.61 -5.81 15.50
N GLN A 5 -4.05 -4.62 15.67
CA GLN A 5 -2.62 -4.36 15.50
C GLN A 5 -1.87 -5.32 16.42
N GLY A 6 -1.17 -6.30 15.83
CA GLY A 6 -0.52 -7.39 16.57
C GLY A 6 -1.31 -8.71 16.64
N SER A 7 -2.00 -9.14 15.57
CA SER A 7 -2.43 -10.54 15.52
C SER A 7 -1.21 -11.43 15.65
N LEU A 8 -1.21 -12.32 16.64
CA LEU A 8 -0.15 -13.32 16.87
C LEU A 8 0.17 -14.13 15.60
N GLU A 9 -0.80 -14.20 14.68
CA GLU A 9 -0.69 -14.85 13.38
C GLU A 9 0.21 -14.11 12.39
N TYR A 10 0.24 -12.77 12.38
CA TYR A 10 1.10 -12.02 11.46
C TYR A 10 2.58 -12.23 11.77
N THR A 11 2.96 -12.16 13.05
CA THR A 11 4.35 -12.37 13.48
C THR A 11 4.82 -13.78 13.12
N LYS A 12 3.96 -14.79 13.32
CA LYS A 12 4.26 -16.18 12.94
C LYS A 12 4.36 -16.35 11.41
N ALA A 13 3.48 -15.72 10.65
CA ALA A 13 3.53 -15.73 9.19
C ALA A 13 4.83 -15.13 8.66
N TYR A 14 5.20 -13.94 9.17
CA TYR A 14 6.43 -13.26 8.80
C TYR A 14 7.66 -14.07 9.18
N GLN A 15 7.71 -14.64 10.39
CA GLN A 15 8.83 -15.49 10.82
C GLN A 15 8.98 -16.72 9.92
N ALA A 16 7.88 -17.44 9.66
CA ALA A 16 7.91 -18.62 8.78
C ALA A 16 8.35 -18.25 7.35
N TRP A 17 7.86 -17.13 6.82
CA TRP A 17 8.27 -16.62 5.51
C TRP A 17 9.75 -16.21 5.51
N LEU A 18 10.22 -15.52 6.55
CA LEU A 18 11.61 -15.07 6.67
C LEU A 18 12.57 -16.27 6.75
N GLU A 19 12.26 -17.26 7.58
CA GLU A 19 13.01 -18.51 7.68
C GLU A 19 13.12 -19.21 6.33
N TRP A 20 12.01 -19.32 5.58
CA TRP A 20 12.04 -19.85 4.22
C TRP A 20 12.91 -19.02 3.27
N PHE A 21 12.73 -17.70 3.29
CA PHE A 21 13.40 -16.78 2.38
C PHE A 21 14.93 -16.79 2.55
N VAL A 22 15.43 -16.96 3.77
CA VAL A 22 16.88 -17.01 4.06
C VAL A 22 17.46 -18.42 4.05
N SER A 23 16.61 -19.47 4.08
CA SER A 23 17.05 -20.86 4.10
C SER A 23 17.71 -21.28 2.79
N SER A 24 18.80 -22.05 2.90
CA SER A 24 19.39 -22.77 1.76
C SER A 24 18.70 -24.11 1.46
N GLU A 25 17.87 -24.61 2.38
CA GLU A 25 17.07 -25.83 2.19
C GLU A 25 15.73 -25.52 1.52
N VAL A 26 15.42 -26.25 0.45
CA VAL A 26 14.24 -26.03 -0.42
C VAL A 26 12.95 -26.63 0.18
N ALA A 27 13.04 -27.51 1.17
CA ALA A 27 11.91 -28.28 1.69
C ALA A 27 11.31 -27.67 2.96
N LEU A 28 10.13 -27.07 2.82
CA LEU A 28 9.34 -26.55 3.95
C LEU A 28 8.45 -27.63 4.59
N ALA A 29 8.27 -27.54 5.91
CA ALA A 29 7.26 -28.32 6.61
C ALA A 29 5.86 -28.05 6.01
N LYS A 30 5.10 -29.11 5.74
CA LYS A 30 3.77 -29.03 5.08
C LYS A 30 2.81 -28.09 5.83
N SER A 31 2.91 -28.03 7.16
CA SER A 31 2.11 -27.15 8.03
C SER A 31 2.38 -25.66 7.81
N CYS A 32 3.60 -25.28 7.44
CA CYS A 32 3.99 -23.88 7.25
C CYS A 32 3.85 -23.44 5.78
N ARG A 33 3.70 -24.39 4.84
CA ARG A 33 3.70 -24.10 3.42
C ARG A 33 2.63 -23.09 3.00
N GLN A 34 1.40 -23.23 3.50
CA GLN A 34 0.31 -22.34 3.11
C GLN A 34 0.54 -20.91 3.59
N ILE A 35 0.87 -20.72 4.87
CA ILE A 35 1.07 -19.38 5.44
C ILE A 35 2.27 -18.66 4.80
N ILE A 36 3.32 -19.41 4.44
CA ILE A 36 4.47 -18.87 3.72
C ILE A 36 4.07 -18.43 2.31
N GLN A 37 3.31 -19.25 1.58
CA GLN A 37 2.83 -18.91 0.23
C GLN A 37 1.93 -17.69 0.23
N ASP A 38 0.99 -17.62 1.18
CA ASP A 38 0.08 -16.48 1.30
C ASP A 38 0.86 -15.19 1.63
N PHE A 39 1.81 -15.27 2.56
CA PHE A 39 2.63 -14.12 2.92
C PHE A 39 3.54 -13.69 1.78
N ASP A 40 4.14 -14.63 1.06
CA ASP A 40 4.98 -14.35 -0.10
C ASP A 40 4.19 -13.63 -1.20
N GLU A 41 2.98 -14.10 -1.51
CA GLU A 41 2.08 -13.43 -2.46
C GLU A 41 1.75 -11.99 -2.02
N LEU A 42 1.50 -11.75 -0.72
CA LEU A 42 1.28 -10.40 -0.21
C LEU A 42 2.53 -9.50 -0.38
N ILE A 43 3.72 -10.03 -0.10
CA ILE A 43 4.98 -9.30 -0.31
C ILE A 43 5.19 -8.98 -1.79
N ARG A 44 4.94 -9.95 -2.68
CA ARG A 44 5.03 -9.72 -4.13
C ARG A 44 4.05 -8.65 -4.59
N GLN A 45 2.79 -8.70 -4.18
CA GLN A 45 1.80 -7.67 -4.50
C GLN A 45 2.21 -6.27 -3.99
N ALA A 46 2.88 -6.19 -2.84
CA ALA A 46 3.34 -4.93 -2.27
C ALA A 46 4.63 -4.40 -2.92
N SER A 47 5.46 -5.24 -3.55
CA SER A 47 6.83 -4.88 -3.96
C SER A 47 7.19 -5.15 -5.42
N GLU A 48 6.66 -6.21 -6.05
CA GLU A 48 7.00 -6.56 -7.43
C GLU A 48 6.44 -5.57 -8.44
N ARG A 49 7.27 -5.18 -9.41
CA ARG A 49 6.91 -4.22 -10.48
C ARG A 49 6.41 -2.86 -9.94
N ARG A 50 6.74 -2.57 -8.69
CA ARG A 50 6.47 -1.30 -8.02
C ARG A 50 7.68 -0.39 -8.12
N ARG A 51 7.45 0.91 -7.99
CA ARG A 51 8.51 1.90 -7.88
C ARG A 51 8.72 2.26 -6.41
N PHE A 52 9.97 2.22 -5.95
CA PHE A 52 10.32 2.81 -4.66
C PHE A 52 10.10 4.32 -4.71
N ILE A 53 9.40 4.86 -3.72
CA ILE A 53 9.06 6.28 -3.65
C ILE A 53 9.42 6.84 -2.28
N VAL A 54 9.67 8.15 -2.26
CA VAL A 54 9.75 8.96 -1.05
C VAL A 54 8.75 10.11 -1.21
N THR A 55 7.82 10.25 -0.27
CA THR A 55 6.85 11.35 -0.26
C THR A 55 7.53 12.66 0.17
N SER A 56 6.87 13.80 -0.07
CA SER A 56 7.41 15.11 0.31
C SER A 56 7.54 15.31 1.83
N ASP A 57 6.78 14.55 2.62
CA ASP A 57 6.88 14.50 4.09
C ASP A 57 7.80 13.35 4.59
N GLY A 58 8.62 12.79 3.71
CA GLY A 58 9.71 11.87 4.06
C GLY A 58 9.30 10.41 4.32
N GLN A 59 8.05 10.01 4.08
CA GLN A 59 7.70 8.59 4.12
C GLN A 59 8.24 7.84 2.92
N VAL A 60 8.57 6.59 3.17
CA VAL A 60 9.02 5.64 2.15
C VAL A 60 7.91 4.64 1.83
N GLY A 61 7.93 4.14 0.60
CA GLY A 61 7.00 3.11 0.18
C GLY A 61 7.19 2.63 -1.25
N PHE A 62 6.15 1.98 -1.75
CA PHE A 62 6.09 1.38 -3.07
C PHE A 62 4.82 1.84 -3.80
N GLY A 63 5.00 2.61 -4.87
CA GLY A 63 3.94 3.05 -5.77
C GLY A 63 3.84 2.19 -7.03
N PRO A 64 2.86 2.46 -7.91
CA PRO A 64 2.79 1.84 -9.23
C PRO A 64 4.10 2.02 -10.02
N GLY A 65 4.45 1.08 -10.91
CA GLY A 65 5.71 1.15 -11.68
C GLY A 65 5.89 2.44 -12.50
N GLY A 66 4.77 3.01 -12.96
CA GLY A 66 4.71 4.30 -13.68
C GLY A 66 4.63 5.55 -12.79
N ALA A 67 4.86 5.44 -11.47
CA ALA A 67 4.86 6.59 -10.59
C ALA A 67 5.96 7.60 -10.96
N GLU A 68 5.62 8.88 -10.93
CA GLU A 68 6.49 10.01 -11.29
C GLU A 68 6.44 11.11 -10.23
N LYS A 69 7.43 12.00 -10.27
CA LYS A 69 7.42 13.20 -9.42
C LYS A 69 6.21 14.06 -9.77
N GLY A 70 5.48 14.51 -8.74
CA GLY A 70 4.25 15.29 -8.89
C GLY A 70 2.97 14.47 -8.82
N ASP A 71 3.06 13.13 -8.85
CA ASP A 71 1.94 12.28 -8.43
C ASP A 71 1.62 12.52 -6.96
N VAL A 72 0.32 12.47 -6.63
CA VAL A 72 -0.15 12.69 -5.26
C VAL A 72 -0.63 11.38 -4.66
N VAL A 73 -0.24 11.14 -3.42
CA VAL A 73 -0.70 10.00 -2.64
C VAL A 73 -1.88 10.44 -1.79
N VAL A 74 -3.00 9.74 -1.90
CA VAL A 74 -4.20 10.02 -1.11
C VAL A 74 -4.70 8.77 -0.43
N VAL A 75 -5.34 8.92 0.72
CA VAL A 75 -6.19 7.87 1.28
C VAL A 75 -7.63 8.30 1.05
N ILE A 76 -8.37 7.48 0.29
CA ILE A 76 -9.77 7.74 0.00
C ILE A 76 -10.60 7.41 1.25
N PRO A 77 -11.56 8.26 1.67
CA PRO A 77 -12.43 7.96 2.81
C PRO A 77 -13.09 6.58 2.71
N GLY A 78 -13.05 5.83 3.81
CA GLY A 78 -13.51 4.43 3.85
C GLY A 78 -12.52 3.41 3.27
N GLY A 79 -11.48 3.87 2.57
CA GLY A 79 -10.35 3.07 2.11
C GLY A 79 -9.42 2.67 3.26
N LYS A 80 -8.72 1.56 3.09
CA LYS A 80 -7.73 1.04 4.06
C LYS A 80 -6.29 1.22 3.62
N ILE A 81 -6.06 1.69 2.39
CA ILE A 81 -4.74 1.79 1.78
C ILE A 81 -4.60 3.10 0.98
N PRO A 82 -3.36 3.58 0.78
CA PRO A 82 -3.09 4.72 -0.09
C PRO A 82 -3.27 4.42 -1.58
N TYR A 83 -3.54 5.47 -2.36
CA TYR A 83 -3.68 5.47 -3.81
C TYR A 83 -2.86 6.60 -4.44
N PHE A 84 -2.28 6.32 -5.60
CA PHE A 84 -1.58 7.31 -6.43
C PHE A 84 -2.54 7.91 -7.44
N LEU A 85 -2.56 9.23 -7.49
CA LEU A 85 -3.32 10.02 -8.44
C LEU A 85 -2.38 10.93 -9.24
N ARG A 86 -2.65 11.04 -10.54
CA ARG A 86 -1.94 11.98 -11.44
C ARG A 86 -2.89 13.06 -11.92
N ARG A 87 -2.52 14.32 -11.70
CA ARG A 87 -3.36 15.46 -12.12
C ARG A 87 -3.49 15.50 -13.63
N VAL A 88 -4.71 15.70 -14.12
CA VAL A 88 -5.01 15.84 -15.54
C VAL A 88 -5.17 17.32 -15.88
N GLY A 89 -4.21 17.87 -16.63
CA GLY A 89 -4.30 19.18 -17.29
C GLY A 89 -4.80 20.35 -16.43
N HIS A 90 -5.35 21.36 -17.12
CA HIS A 90 -6.02 22.48 -16.47
C HIS A 90 -7.41 22.08 -15.98
N SER A 91 -7.79 22.59 -14.82
CA SER A 91 -9.08 22.35 -14.19
C SER A 91 -10.18 23.07 -14.96
N ASP A 92 -11.01 22.32 -15.69
CA ASP A 92 -12.24 22.87 -16.29
C ASP A 92 -13.24 23.20 -15.18
N CYS A 93 -13.79 24.42 -15.22
CA CYS A 93 -14.85 24.88 -14.32
C CYS A 93 -14.50 24.74 -12.82
N GLY A 94 -13.21 24.84 -12.46
CA GLY A 94 -12.74 24.75 -11.06
C GLY A 94 -12.70 23.33 -10.49
N VAL A 95 -12.99 22.29 -11.28
CA VAL A 95 -12.95 20.89 -10.84
C VAL A 95 -11.57 20.31 -11.10
N ARG A 96 -10.93 19.76 -10.07
CA ARG A 96 -9.65 19.06 -10.21
C ARG A 96 -9.90 17.62 -10.67
N ARG A 97 -9.28 17.25 -11.80
CA ARG A 97 -9.35 15.90 -12.38
C ARG A 97 -8.05 15.16 -12.19
N TYR A 98 -8.15 13.86 -11.95
CA TYR A 98 -7.00 12.99 -11.74
C TYR A 98 -7.21 11.63 -12.40
N HIS A 99 -6.14 11.05 -12.95
CA HIS A 99 -6.11 9.62 -13.24
C HIS A 99 -5.75 8.86 -11.98
N LEU A 100 -6.48 7.78 -11.70
CA LEU A 100 -6.10 6.81 -10.68
C LEU A 100 -5.02 5.89 -11.26
N LEU A 101 -3.79 6.00 -10.77
CA LEU A 101 -2.67 5.19 -11.24
C LEU A 101 -2.65 3.80 -10.59
N GLY A 102 -3.15 3.70 -9.36
CA GLY A 102 -3.20 2.45 -8.61
C GLY A 102 -3.06 2.64 -7.11
N ASN A 103 -3.04 1.54 -6.37
CA ASN A 103 -2.77 1.55 -4.93
C ASN A 103 -1.26 1.71 -4.64
N ALA A 104 -0.93 1.94 -3.39
CA ALA A 104 0.45 1.96 -2.91
C ALA A 104 0.57 1.32 -1.53
N PHE A 105 1.78 0.87 -1.23
CA PHE A 105 2.21 0.61 0.13
C PHE A 105 3.00 1.83 0.61
N ILE A 106 2.60 2.43 1.72
CA ILE A 106 3.35 3.53 2.35
C ILE A 106 3.50 3.19 3.82
N ASN A 107 4.74 3.19 4.30
CA ASN A 107 4.99 2.87 5.69
C ASN A 107 4.29 3.88 6.62
N GLY A 108 3.49 3.39 7.56
CA GLY A 108 2.74 4.24 8.50
C GLY A 108 1.49 4.92 7.93
N ALA A 109 1.04 4.56 6.72
CA ALA A 109 -0.21 5.05 6.12
C ALA A 109 -1.17 3.93 5.68
N MET A 110 -0.86 2.69 6.06
CA MET A 110 -1.72 1.53 5.82
C MET A 110 -2.78 1.45 6.91
N ALA A 111 -3.81 0.62 6.70
CA ALA A 111 -4.90 0.41 7.65
C ALA A 111 -5.66 1.69 8.10
N GLY A 112 -5.55 2.78 7.33
CA GLY A 112 -6.15 4.07 7.68
C GLY A 112 -5.43 4.83 8.79
N GLU A 113 -4.20 4.46 9.15
CA GLU A 113 -3.39 5.09 10.22
C GLU A 113 -3.25 6.61 10.07
N LYS A 114 -3.31 7.12 8.83
CA LYS A 114 -3.21 8.55 8.51
C LYS A 114 -4.53 9.26 8.27
N VAL A 115 -5.65 8.56 8.38
CA VAL A 115 -6.97 9.18 8.21
C VAL A 115 -7.48 9.53 9.59
N ASP A 116 -7.45 10.82 9.92
CA ASP A 116 -8.13 11.29 11.12
C ASP A 116 -9.65 11.14 10.91
N PRO A 117 -10.36 10.37 11.76
CA PRO A 117 -11.80 10.16 11.64
C PRO A 117 -12.62 11.45 11.82
N SER A 118 -12.03 12.53 12.34
CA SER A 118 -12.64 13.86 12.43
C SER A 118 -12.42 14.74 11.20
N THR A 119 -11.67 14.26 10.19
CA THR A 119 -11.44 15.00 8.95
C THR A 119 -12.74 15.22 8.18
N SER A 120 -13.34 16.39 8.34
CA SER A 120 -14.53 16.83 7.60
C SER A 120 -14.20 17.46 6.25
N GLU A 121 -12.95 17.86 6.03
CA GLU A 121 -12.49 18.54 4.82
C GLU A 121 -12.15 17.53 3.72
N LEU A 122 -13.17 17.17 2.93
CA LEU A 122 -13.00 16.34 1.74
C LEU A 122 -12.74 17.23 0.52
N THR A 123 -11.55 17.09 -0.06
CA THR A 123 -11.33 17.68 -1.39
C THR A 123 -12.08 16.85 -2.43
N LYS A 124 -13.13 17.42 -3.02
CA LYS A 124 -13.82 16.81 -4.16
C LYS A 124 -12.85 16.72 -5.34
N ILE A 125 -12.54 15.50 -5.75
CA ILE A 125 -11.79 15.19 -6.96
C ILE A 125 -12.66 14.37 -7.89
N VAL A 126 -12.42 14.50 -9.19
CA VAL A 126 -12.99 13.58 -10.19
C VAL A 126 -11.88 12.67 -10.65
N ILE A 127 -12.08 11.37 -10.44
CA ILE A 127 -11.24 10.34 -11.04
C ILE A 127 -11.76 10.10 -12.45
N VAL A 128 -10.89 10.27 -13.44
CA VAL A 128 -11.19 10.09 -14.87
C VAL A 128 -10.52 8.85 -15.44
#